data_AF-A0A358GKW6-F1
#
_entry.id   AF-A0A358GKW6-F1
#
_cell.length_a   1.000
_cell.length_b   1.000
_cell.length_c   1.000
_cell.angle_alpha   90.00
_cell.angle_beta   90.00
_cell.angle_gamma   90.00
#
_symmetry.space_group_name_H-M   'P 1'
#
loop_
_entity.id
_entity.type
_entity.pdbx_description
1 polymer ?
#
loop_
_entity_poly.entity_id
_entity_poly.type
_entity_poly.pdbx_seq_one_letter_code
_entity_poly.pdbx_strand_id
1 'polypeptide(L)'
;MKKQMWVIAGLVIVIVLGAYLIASNVGKEEAGNAEATNVKKMVEDISTRKETPESASINATQLIVTDKGNQTTTYDLPENEFFLSIAPYVEQTHPCAIHSLTGCQGEMENKKFMVTIHDSEGNTLMKDAEIRSGSNGFMDFWLPRDKSYLIRVVHDGKVAETQLSTYEEDNTCITTMQLS
;
A
#
# COMPACT_ATOMS: atom_id res chain seq x y z
N MET A 1 -11.18 83.97 -28.57
CA MET A 1 -11.59 84.55 -27.27
C MET A 1 -10.90 83.72 -26.19
N LYS A 2 -9.67 84.10 -25.80
CA LYS A 2 -9.31 84.65 -24.47
C LYS A 2 -9.86 83.87 -23.26
N LYS A 3 -8.91 83.20 -22.56
CA LYS A 3 -8.69 83.18 -21.08
C LYS A 3 -9.72 82.35 -20.26
N GLN A 4 -9.42 81.54 -19.24
CA GLN A 4 -8.34 81.41 -18.23
C GLN A 4 -8.23 79.92 -17.79
N MET A 5 -7.07 79.29 -17.54
CA MET A 5 -6.16 79.38 -16.36
C MET A 5 -6.84 78.93 -15.05
N TRP A 6 -6.38 78.01 -14.18
CA TRP A 6 -5.30 77.00 -13.96
C TRP A 6 -5.81 76.16 -12.73
N VAL A 7 -5.34 74.98 -12.29
CA VAL A 7 -4.08 74.64 -11.57
C VAL A 7 -4.16 73.14 -11.15
N ILE A 8 -3.14 72.36 -11.55
CA ILE A 8 -2.33 71.36 -10.80
C ILE A 8 -3.00 70.48 -9.72
N ALA A 9 -2.85 69.15 -9.84
CA ALA A 9 -2.17 68.31 -8.83
C ALA A 9 -2.14 66.81 -9.21
N GLY A 10 -0.92 66.24 -9.21
CA GLY A 10 -0.54 64.87 -8.83
C GLY A 10 -1.36 63.69 -9.36
N LEU A 11 -0.80 62.62 -9.90
CA LEU A 11 0.43 61.95 -9.54
C LEU A 11 0.78 61.05 -10.72
N VAL A 12 2.02 61.12 -11.19
CA VAL A 12 2.61 60.07 -12.01
C VAL A 12 2.77 58.85 -11.09
N ILE A 13 1.81 57.91 -11.12
CA ILE A 13 2.05 56.56 -10.61
C ILE A 13 2.57 55.76 -11.79
N VAL A 14 3.89 55.62 -11.79
CA VAL A 14 4.63 54.67 -12.60
C VAL A 14 4.06 53.28 -12.31
N ILE A 15 3.28 52.72 -13.24
CA ILE A 15 2.92 51.30 -13.25
C ILE A 15 4.16 50.54 -13.75
N VAL A 16 5.15 50.40 -12.85
CA VAL A 16 6.27 49.46 -12.98
C VAL A 16 6.41 48.83 -11.61
N LEU A 17 5.59 47.82 -11.34
CA LEU A 17 5.73 46.77 -10.32
C LEU A 17 4.39 46.03 -10.21
N GLY A 18 4.20 45.04 -11.09
CA GLY A 18 2.97 44.25 -11.15
C GLY A 18 3.14 42.96 -11.94
N ALA A 19 4.30 42.33 -11.83
CA ALA A 19 4.53 40.95 -12.27
C ALA A 19 5.31 40.18 -11.19
N TYR A 20 4.93 40.43 -9.93
CA TYR A 20 5.36 39.62 -8.80
C TYR A 20 4.31 38.51 -8.61
N LEU A 21 4.73 37.28 -8.91
CA LEU A 21 4.19 36.03 -8.39
C LEU A 21 2.70 35.74 -8.65
N ILE A 22 2.42 35.06 -9.78
CA ILE A 22 1.24 34.20 -9.88
C ILE A 22 1.72 32.77 -10.13
N ALA A 23 1.60 31.98 -9.06
CA ALA A 23 1.38 30.54 -9.02
C ALA A 23 2.39 29.64 -9.73
N SER A 24 3.51 29.41 -9.04
CA SER A 24 4.05 28.07 -8.88
C SER A 24 2.99 27.15 -8.26
N ASN A 25 2.35 26.27 -9.04
CA ASN A 25 1.79 25.01 -8.52
C ASN A 25 1.43 24.00 -9.63
N VAL A 26 2.39 23.66 -10.49
CA VAL A 26 2.28 22.48 -11.35
C VAL A 26 3.58 21.69 -11.21
N GLY A 27 3.49 20.46 -10.72
CA GLY A 27 4.59 19.50 -10.75
C GLY A 27 5.16 19.06 -9.40
N LYS A 28 4.32 18.79 -8.39
CA LYS A 28 4.78 18.11 -7.17
C LYS A 28 3.86 16.93 -6.78
N GLU A 29 3.56 16.06 -7.74
CA GLU A 29 2.84 14.79 -7.47
C GLU A 29 3.43 13.56 -8.20
N GLU A 30 4.48 13.68 -9.04
CA GLU A 30 4.94 12.55 -9.87
C GLU A 30 6.09 11.71 -9.27
N ALA A 31 6.87 12.23 -8.31
CA ALA A 31 8.03 11.51 -7.77
C ALA A 31 7.63 10.37 -6.79
N GLY A 32 6.71 10.65 -5.85
CA GLY A 32 6.31 9.66 -4.84
C GLY A 32 5.51 8.49 -5.41
N ASN A 33 4.72 8.72 -6.46
CA ASN A 33 3.90 7.68 -7.08
C ASN A 33 4.75 6.66 -7.86
N ALA A 34 5.81 7.11 -8.53
CA ALA A 34 6.72 6.24 -9.27
C ALA A 34 7.54 5.32 -8.32
N GLU A 35 8.00 5.86 -7.19
CA GLU A 35 8.73 5.10 -6.17
C GLU A 35 7.82 4.07 -5.48
N ALA A 36 6.62 4.48 -5.06
CA ALA A 36 5.60 3.58 -4.50
C ALA A 36 5.24 2.44 -5.46
N THR A 37 5.02 2.76 -6.74
CA THR A 37 4.73 1.75 -7.78
C THR A 37 5.89 0.76 -7.95
N ASN A 38 7.14 1.22 -7.81
CA ASN A 38 8.31 0.36 -7.89
C ASN A 38 8.35 -0.65 -6.73
N VAL A 39 8.14 -0.20 -5.49
CA VAL A 39 8.18 -1.08 -4.31
C VAL A 39 7.08 -2.14 -4.38
N LYS A 40 5.85 -1.79 -4.76
CA LYS A 40 4.76 -2.77 -4.93
C LYS A 40 5.11 -3.85 -5.95
N LYS A 41 5.73 -3.43 -7.07
CA LYS A 41 6.20 -4.36 -8.09
C LYS A 41 7.31 -5.28 -7.57
N MET A 42 8.24 -4.77 -6.77
CA MET A 42 9.27 -5.60 -6.14
C MET A 42 8.65 -6.66 -5.23
N VAL A 43 7.69 -6.27 -4.38
CA VAL A 43 6.96 -7.21 -3.51
C VAL A 43 6.27 -8.29 -4.33
N GLU A 44 5.56 -7.91 -5.40
CA GLU A 44 4.88 -8.86 -6.31
C GLU A 44 5.89 -9.81 -6.97
N ASP A 45 6.96 -9.28 -7.55
CA ASP A 45 7.97 -10.06 -8.26
C ASP A 45 8.67 -11.05 -7.31
N ILE A 46 8.92 -10.68 -6.05
CA ILE A 46 9.49 -11.58 -5.03
C ILE A 46 8.47 -12.65 -4.61
N SER A 47 7.23 -12.25 -4.30
CA SER A 47 6.16 -13.16 -3.81
C SER A 47 5.81 -14.23 -4.84
N THR A 48 5.83 -13.84 -6.12
CA THR A 48 5.60 -14.73 -7.27
C THR A 48 6.84 -15.48 -7.74
N ARG A 49 7.97 -15.35 -7.03
CA ARG A 49 9.27 -15.99 -7.34
C ARG A 49 9.85 -15.60 -8.71
N LYS A 50 9.41 -14.48 -9.28
CA LYS A 50 10.04 -13.89 -10.47
C LYS A 50 11.40 -13.31 -10.13
N GLU A 51 11.54 -12.74 -8.93
CA GLU A 51 12.81 -12.38 -8.33
C GLU A 51 13.09 -13.26 -7.10
N THR A 52 14.36 -13.64 -6.93
CA THR A 52 14.78 -14.58 -5.87
C THR A 52 15.98 -14.02 -5.11
N PRO A 53 15.78 -12.97 -4.29
CA PRO A 53 16.82 -12.48 -3.39
C PRO A 53 17.19 -13.56 -2.35
N GLU A 54 18.27 -13.34 -1.61
CA GLU A 54 18.67 -14.24 -0.52
C GLU A 54 17.61 -14.25 0.59
N SER A 55 17.13 -13.08 0.97
CA SER A 55 15.97 -12.95 1.86
C SER A 55 15.18 -11.69 1.58
N ALA A 56 13.87 -11.73 1.87
CA ALA A 56 13.05 -10.54 1.92
C ALA A 56 11.97 -10.64 3.01
N SER A 57 11.76 -9.54 3.72
CA SER A 57 10.70 -9.39 4.72
C SER A 57 10.02 -8.05 4.56
N ILE A 58 8.75 -7.99 4.96
CA ILE A 58 7.92 -6.79 4.83
C ILE A 58 7.14 -6.58 6.11
N ASN A 59 7.36 -5.42 6.74
CA ASN A 59 6.58 -4.96 7.88
C ASN A 59 5.58 -3.88 7.42
N ALA A 60 4.88 -3.25 8.37
CA ALA A 60 3.84 -2.27 8.06
C ALA A 60 4.33 -1.07 7.24
N THR A 61 5.60 -0.68 7.34
CA THR A 61 6.13 0.55 6.74
C THR A 61 7.27 0.33 5.76
N GLN A 62 7.91 -0.85 5.76
CA GLN A 62 9.13 -1.10 4.99
C GLN A 62 9.21 -2.50 4.39
N LEU A 63 9.78 -2.56 3.19
CA LEU A 63 10.32 -3.77 2.57
C LEU A 63 11.82 -3.83 2.81
N ILE A 64 12.32 -4.94 3.33
CA ILE A 64 13.75 -5.18 3.57
C ILE A 64 14.18 -6.35 2.67
N VAL A 65 15.16 -6.12 1.80
CA VAL A 65 15.65 -7.11 0.83
C VAL A 65 17.15 -7.30 1.02
N THR A 66 17.59 -8.55 1.19
CA THR A 66 19.00 -8.94 1.13
C THR A 66 19.27 -9.68 -0.17
N ASP A 67 20.17 -9.15 -0.98
CA ASP A 67 20.56 -9.76 -2.25
C ASP A 67 21.50 -10.98 -2.06
N LYS A 68 21.85 -11.64 -3.16
CA LYS A 68 22.74 -12.82 -3.17
C LYS A 68 24.20 -12.47 -2.80
N GLY A 69 24.56 -11.19 -2.79
CA GLY A 69 25.84 -10.69 -2.31
C GLY A 69 25.84 -10.38 -0.81
N ASN A 70 24.74 -10.66 -0.09
CA ASN A 70 24.49 -10.30 1.30
C ASN A 70 24.43 -8.79 1.56
N GLN A 71 24.11 -7.98 0.54
CA GLN A 71 23.80 -6.57 0.72
C GLN A 71 22.32 -6.40 1.05
N THR A 72 22.03 -5.73 2.17
CA THR A 72 20.66 -5.42 2.60
C THR A 72 20.29 -4.00 2.20
N THR A 73 19.12 -3.85 1.57
CA THR A 73 18.51 -2.57 1.21
C THR A 73 17.10 -2.49 1.79
N THR A 74 16.73 -1.32 2.31
CA THR A 74 15.40 -1.03 2.86
C THR A 74 14.69 -0.04 1.94
N TYR A 75 13.41 -0.31 1.68
CA TYR A 75 12.53 0.51 0.87
C TYR A 75 11.29 0.87 1.69
N ASP A 76 10.95 2.15 1.73
CA ASP A 76 9.72 2.59 2.39
C ASP A 76 8.50 2.16 1.55
N LEU A 77 7.46 1.70 2.23
CA LEU A 77 6.17 1.36 1.60
C LEU A 77 5.38 2.65 1.31
N PRO A 78 4.36 2.58 0.44
CA PRO A 78 3.50 3.72 0.18
C PRO A 78 2.85 4.26 1.47
N GLU A 79 2.85 5.59 1.63
CA GLU A 79 2.35 6.28 2.83
C GLU A 79 0.86 6.04 3.10
N ASN A 80 0.08 5.61 2.09
CA ASN A 80 -1.36 5.44 2.18
C ASN A 80 -1.82 3.97 2.07
N GLU A 81 -0.90 3.03 1.81
CA GLU A 81 -1.23 1.61 1.63
C GLU A 81 -0.44 0.71 2.58
N PHE A 82 -1.12 -0.25 3.19
CA PHE A 82 -0.60 -1.29 4.06
C PHE A 82 -0.53 -2.62 3.31
N PHE A 83 0.60 -3.31 3.44
CA PHE A 83 0.75 -4.66 2.88
C PHE A 83 0.25 -5.71 3.85
N LEU A 84 -0.65 -6.57 3.39
CA LEU A 84 -1.21 -7.68 4.15
C LEU A 84 -1.06 -8.98 3.37
N SER A 85 -0.50 -10.00 4.01
CA SER A 85 -0.37 -11.34 3.45
C SER A 85 -1.08 -12.37 4.33
N ILE A 86 -1.98 -13.15 3.74
CA ILE A 86 -2.84 -14.11 4.46
C ILE A 86 -2.59 -15.52 3.93
N ALA A 87 -2.31 -16.48 4.83
CA ALA A 87 -2.28 -17.91 4.53
C ALA A 87 -3.33 -18.65 5.37
N PRO A 88 -4.53 -18.92 4.80
CA PRO A 88 -5.52 -19.79 5.42
C PRO A 88 -5.03 -21.24 5.50
N TYR A 89 -5.53 -21.99 6.47
CA TYR A 89 -5.17 -23.40 6.67
C TYR A 89 -6.35 -24.26 7.15
N VAL A 90 -6.21 -25.57 7.06
CA VAL A 90 -7.17 -26.58 7.54
C VAL A 90 -6.56 -27.36 8.70
N GLU A 91 -5.35 -27.92 8.53
CA GLU A 91 -4.75 -28.84 9.50
C GLU A 91 -3.65 -28.19 10.32
N GLN A 92 -2.71 -27.50 9.67
CA GLN A 92 -1.51 -26.98 10.31
C GLN A 92 -1.18 -25.54 9.93
N THR A 93 -0.60 -24.82 10.90
CA THR A 93 -0.11 -23.45 10.72
C THR A 93 1.19 -23.22 11.48
N HIS A 94 1.76 -22.04 11.32
CA HIS A 94 2.92 -21.55 12.05
C HIS A 94 2.69 -20.09 12.48
N PRO A 95 3.27 -19.65 13.61
CA PRO A 95 3.20 -18.26 14.01
C PRO A 95 3.94 -17.38 12.99
N CYS A 96 3.33 -16.25 12.62
CA CYS A 96 3.91 -15.26 11.73
C CYS A 96 3.43 -13.87 12.18
N ALA A 97 4.33 -12.89 12.19
CA ALA A 97 4.03 -11.52 12.61
C ALA A 97 4.44 -10.55 11.50
N ILE A 98 5.72 -10.60 11.12
CA ILE A 98 6.27 -9.94 9.94
C ILE A 98 6.35 -10.99 8.83
N HIS A 99 5.75 -10.68 7.68
CA HIS A 99 5.75 -11.63 6.58
C HIS A 99 7.14 -11.78 5.96
N SER A 100 7.62 -13.02 5.83
CA SER A 100 8.79 -13.35 5.03
C SER A 100 8.36 -13.76 3.63
N LEU A 101 8.63 -12.89 2.66
CA LEU A 101 8.28 -13.09 1.25
C LEU A 101 9.03 -14.28 0.63
N THR A 102 10.20 -14.63 1.18
CA THR A 102 11.04 -15.73 0.67
C THR A 102 10.95 -17.01 1.49
N GLY A 103 10.68 -16.91 2.80
CA GLY A 103 10.83 -18.01 3.76
C GLY A 103 9.53 -18.61 4.33
N CYS A 104 8.40 -17.90 4.28
CA CYS A 104 7.14 -18.41 4.79
C CYS A 104 6.47 -19.38 3.79
N GLN A 105 5.92 -20.47 4.31
CA GLN A 105 5.17 -21.47 3.53
C GLN A 105 3.84 -21.80 4.23
N GLY A 106 2.74 -21.41 3.60
CA GLY A 106 1.39 -21.79 3.98
C GLY A 106 1.04 -23.19 3.50
N GLU A 107 0.07 -23.82 4.17
CA GLU A 107 -0.43 -25.16 3.84
C GLU A 107 -1.16 -25.18 2.49
N MET A 108 -1.91 -24.13 2.19
CA MET A 108 -2.86 -24.08 1.08
C MET A 108 -2.28 -23.45 -0.19
N GLU A 109 -1.27 -24.10 -0.78
CA GLU A 109 -0.62 -23.63 -2.02
C GLU A 109 -1.52 -23.71 -3.25
N ASN A 110 -1.51 -22.67 -4.08
CA ASN A 110 -2.18 -22.69 -5.39
C ASN A 110 -3.68 -23.04 -5.31
N LYS A 111 -4.34 -22.68 -4.20
CA LYS A 111 -5.76 -22.92 -3.94
C LYS A 111 -6.58 -21.68 -4.25
N LYS A 112 -7.84 -21.88 -4.58
CA LYS A 112 -8.81 -20.80 -4.85
C LYS A 112 -9.61 -20.50 -3.60
N PHE A 113 -9.81 -19.22 -3.34
CA PHE A 113 -10.56 -18.72 -2.20
C PHE A 113 -11.57 -17.68 -2.68
N MET A 114 -12.75 -17.64 -2.06
CA MET A 114 -13.62 -16.47 -2.15
C MET A 114 -13.30 -15.56 -0.98
N VAL A 115 -12.89 -14.33 -1.30
CA VAL A 115 -12.46 -13.34 -0.32
C VAL A 115 -13.42 -12.16 -0.30
N THR A 116 -13.81 -11.76 0.90
CA THR A 116 -14.61 -10.57 1.16
C THR A 116 -13.92 -9.72 2.22
N ILE A 117 -13.78 -8.42 1.95
CA ILE A 117 -13.10 -7.45 2.81
C ILE A 117 -14.00 -6.23 2.99
N HIS A 118 -14.35 -5.95 4.25
CA HIS A 118 -15.08 -4.76 4.66
C HIS A 118 -14.20 -3.90 5.57
N ASP A 119 -14.28 -2.58 5.43
CA ASP A 119 -13.71 -1.69 6.44
C ASP A 119 -14.68 -1.49 7.63
N SER A 120 -14.19 -0.89 8.70
CA SER A 120 -14.95 -0.59 9.92
C SER A 120 -16.10 0.40 9.72
N GLU A 121 -16.13 1.14 8.61
CA GLU A 121 -17.21 2.05 8.24
C GLU A 121 -18.34 1.34 7.48
N GLY A 122 -18.17 0.05 7.16
CA GLY A 122 -19.12 -0.76 6.41
C GLY A 122 -18.94 -0.66 4.89
N ASN A 123 -17.87 -0.01 4.40
CA ASN A 123 -17.55 0.01 2.99
C ASN A 123 -17.00 -1.36 2.56
N THR A 124 -17.39 -1.81 1.37
CA THR A 124 -16.94 -3.08 0.82
C THR A 124 -15.79 -2.83 -0.16
N LEU A 125 -14.58 -3.24 0.21
CA LEU A 125 -13.40 -3.13 -0.67
C LEU A 125 -13.34 -4.28 -1.66
N MET A 126 -13.75 -5.47 -1.22
CA MET A 126 -13.74 -6.68 -2.00
C MET A 126 -14.94 -7.53 -1.59
N LYS A 127 -15.69 -8.05 -2.58
CA LYS A 127 -16.87 -8.88 -2.32
C LYS A 127 -16.81 -10.14 -3.16
N ASP A 128 -16.78 -11.28 -2.49
CA ASP A 128 -16.81 -12.62 -3.07
C ASP A 128 -15.84 -12.76 -4.26
N ALA A 129 -14.65 -12.16 -4.13
CA ALA A 129 -13.66 -12.16 -5.18
C ALA A 129 -12.88 -13.49 -5.16
N GLU A 130 -12.74 -14.12 -6.32
CA GLU A 130 -11.92 -15.32 -6.45
C GLU A 130 -10.44 -14.92 -6.46
N ILE A 131 -9.73 -15.27 -5.39
CA ILE A 131 -8.28 -15.07 -5.25
C ILE A 131 -7.60 -16.44 -5.21
N ARG A 132 -6.49 -16.56 -5.92
CA ARG A 132 -5.66 -17.77 -5.90
C ARG A 132 -4.44 -17.49 -5.02
N SER A 133 -4.19 -18.36 -4.04
CA SER A 133 -2.95 -18.29 -3.25
C SER A 133 -1.73 -18.59 -4.13
N GLY A 134 -0.62 -17.95 -3.79
CA GLY A 134 0.66 -18.18 -4.44
C GLY A 134 1.19 -19.59 -4.21
N SER A 135 2.36 -19.87 -4.80
CA SER A 135 3.11 -21.10 -4.55
C SER A 135 3.60 -21.22 -3.10
N ASN A 136 3.68 -20.10 -2.38
CA ASN A 136 3.97 -20.06 -0.95
C ASN A 136 2.69 -20.23 -0.08
N GLY A 137 1.50 -20.40 -0.69
CA GLY A 137 0.24 -20.54 0.05
C GLY A 137 -0.35 -19.25 0.61
N PHE A 138 0.24 -18.09 0.32
CA PHE A 138 -0.26 -16.79 0.76
C PHE A 138 -1.08 -16.08 -0.33
N MET A 139 -1.95 -15.16 0.10
CA MET A 139 -2.62 -14.18 -0.73
C MET A 139 -2.22 -12.78 -0.24
N ASP A 140 -1.73 -11.96 -1.16
CA ASP A 140 -1.20 -10.64 -0.84
C ASP A 140 -2.19 -9.54 -1.22
N PHE A 141 -2.33 -8.54 -0.34
CA PHE A 141 -3.27 -7.44 -0.47
C PHE A 141 -2.59 -6.12 -0.13
N TRP A 142 -3.01 -5.06 -0.83
CA TRP A 142 -2.70 -3.68 -0.49
C TRP A 142 -4.00 -3.03 -0.01
N LEU A 143 -4.04 -2.63 1.26
CA LEU A 143 -5.23 -2.05 1.89
C LEU A 143 -4.93 -0.59 2.29
N PRO A 144 -5.93 0.31 2.28
CA PRO A 144 -5.75 1.63 2.87
C PRO A 144 -5.33 1.55 4.34
N ARG A 145 -4.39 2.41 4.75
CA ARG A 145 -3.89 2.50 6.13
C ARG A 145 -4.92 3.04 7.13
N ASP A 146 -4.56 2.93 8.41
CA ASP A 146 -5.24 3.57 9.54
C ASP A 146 -6.74 3.22 9.68
N LYS A 147 -7.07 1.97 9.32
CA LYS A 147 -8.41 1.43 9.37
C LYS A 147 -8.40 0.05 10.02
N SER A 148 -9.60 -0.40 10.39
CA SER A 148 -9.84 -1.79 10.77
C SER A 148 -10.65 -2.48 9.67
N TYR A 149 -10.38 -3.77 9.46
CA TYR A 149 -11.01 -4.58 8.43
C TYR A 149 -11.57 -5.86 9.01
N LEU A 150 -12.74 -6.27 8.50
CA LEU A 150 -13.26 -7.62 8.63
C LEU A 150 -12.98 -8.36 7.32
N ILE A 151 -12.22 -9.45 7.42
CA ILE A 151 -11.84 -10.28 6.28
C ILE A 151 -12.47 -11.65 6.44
N ARG A 152 -13.14 -12.10 5.39
CA ARG A 152 -13.77 -13.41 5.31
C ARG A 152 -13.20 -14.18 4.13
N VAL A 153 -12.81 -15.42 4.39
CA VAL A 153 -12.26 -16.34 3.39
C VAL A 153 -13.12 -17.60 3.36
N VAL A 154 -13.47 -18.04 2.16
CA VAL A 154 -14.20 -19.30 1.93
C VAL A 154 -13.44 -20.20 0.98
N HIS A 155 -13.37 -21.48 1.31
CA HIS A 155 -12.81 -22.53 0.46
C HIS A 155 -13.57 -23.83 0.67
N ASP A 156 -14.09 -24.43 -0.42
CA ASP A 156 -14.81 -25.71 -0.40
C ASP A 156 -15.89 -25.80 0.71
N GLY A 157 -16.65 -24.71 0.90
CA GLY A 157 -17.71 -24.60 1.90
C GLY A 157 -17.24 -24.31 3.33
N LYS A 158 -15.93 -24.38 3.61
CA LYS A 158 -15.35 -23.98 4.90
C LYS A 158 -15.10 -22.48 4.95
N VAL A 159 -15.17 -21.91 6.14
CA VAL A 159 -15.10 -20.47 6.35
C VAL A 159 -14.07 -20.14 7.43
N ALA A 160 -13.35 -19.04 7.22
CA ALA A 160 -12.53 -18.40 8.24
C ALA A 160 -12.77 -16.88 8.20
N GLU A 161 -12.83 -16.25 9.37
CA GLU A 161 -12.99 -14.80 9.50
C GLU A 161 -11.94 -14.25 10.45
N THR A 162 -11.45 -13.05 10.16
CA THR A 162 -10.52 -12.33 11.03
C THR A 162 -10.82 -10.84 11.02
N GLN A 163 -10.49 -10.18 12.11
CA GLN A 163 -10.46 -8.72 12.21
C GLN A 163 -9.02 -8.28 12.43
N LEU A 164 -8.61 -7.25 11.71
CA LEU A 164 -7.27 -6.67 11.84
C LEU A 164 -7.31 -5.16 11.63
N SER A 165 -6.25 -4.49 12.03
CA SER A 165 -5.99 -3.10 11.70
C SER A 165 -4.75 -2.96 10.82
N THR A 166 -4.58 -1.78 10.24
CA THR A 166 -3.51 -1.43 9.31
C THR A 166 -2.71 -0.22 9.79
N TYR A 167 -2.43 -0.13 11.09
CA TYR A 167 -1.59 0.90 11.70
C TYR A 167 -0.10 0.52 11.60
N GLU A 168 0.79 1.46 11.90
CA GLU A 168 2.25 1.33 11.69
C GLU A 168 2.92 0.19 12.48
N GLU A 169 2.32 -0.28 13.56
CA GLU A 169 2.87 -1.38 14.39
C GLU A 169 2.16 -2.72 14.14
N ASP A 170 1.20 -2.77 13.23
CA ASP A 170 0.40 -3.97 13.00
C ASP A 170 1.16 -5.03 12.20
N ASN A 171 0.84 -6.29 12.50
CA ASN A 171 1.40 -7.45 11.81
C ASN A 171 0.92 -7.50 10.35
N THR A 172 1.84 -7.80 9.44
CA THR A 172 1.57 -7.93 8.00
C THR A 172 1.26 -9.36 7.57
N CYS A 173 1.42 -10.33 8.46
CA CYS A 173 1.31 -11.76 8.16
C CYS A 173 0.20 -12.41 8.99
N ILE A 174 -0.82 -12.94 8.33
CA ILE A 174 -1.96 -13.61 8.98
C ILE A 174 -1.97 -15.09 8.62
N THR A 175 -1.59 -15.92 9.59
CA THR A 175 -1.59 -17.39 9.49
C THR A 175 -2.58 -18.04 10.46
N THR A 176 -3.42 -17.25 11.13
CA THR A 176 -4.35 -17.71 12.18
C THR A 176 -5.73 -18.06 11.66
N MET A 177 -5.96 -17.95 10.34
CA MET A 177 -7.26 -18.22 9.72
C MET A 177 -7.45 -19.72 9.43
N GLN A 178 -7.97 -20.45 10.41
CA GLN A 178 -8.36 -21.85 10.23
C GLN A 178 -9.72 -21.96 9.56
N LEU A 179 -9.80 -22.72 8.48
CA LEU A 179 -11.01 -23.01 7.73
C LEU A 179 -11.78 -24.15 8.39
N SER A 180 -13.02 -23.88 8.82
CA SER A 180 -13.94 -24.86 9.40
C SER A 180 -15.35 -24.76 8.85
#